data_AF-A0A820I4N5-F1
#
_entry.id   AF-A0A820I4N5-F1
#
_cell.length_a   1.000
_cell.length_b   1.000
_cell.length_c   1.000
_cell.angle_alpha   90.00
_cell.angle_beta   90.00
_cell.angle_gamma   90.00
#
_symmetry.space_group_name_H-M   'P 1'
#
loop_
_entity.id
_entity.type
_entity.pdbx_description
1 polymer ?
#
loop_
_entity_poly.entity_id
_entity_poly.type
_entity_poly.pdbx_seq_one_letter_code
_entity_poly.pdbx_strand_id
1 'polypeptide(L)'
;MKDYSTALTYYQKGLKIREKKLPKNHPDSAVVYHNMAKLYLATRKYNMAMKNVQQAVEIAQEKLPSSHPHLLEYKETFEKIRKKM
;
A
#
# COMPACT_ATOMS: atom_id res chain seq x y z
N MET A 1 -20.33 -4.69 11.03
CA MET A 1 -18.88 -4.86 11.29
C MET A 1 -18.12 -4.41 10.06
N LYS A 2 -17.06 -3.60 10.18
CA LYS A 2 -16.17 -3.32 9.05
C LYS A 2 -15.37 -4.60 8.76
N ASP A 3 -15.63 -5.27 7.65
CA ASP A 3 -14.99 -6.54 7.30
C ASP A 3 -13.63 -6.31 6.61
N TYR A 4 -12.64 -5.97 7.42
CA TYR A 4 -11.26 -5.75 6.96
C TYR A 4 -10.61 -7.04 6.43
N SER A 5 -11.03 -8.21 6.91
CA SER A 5 -10.54 -9.53 6.46
C SER A 5 -10.92 -9.81 5.01
N THR A 6 -12.17 -9.57 4.66
CA THR A 6 -12.67 -9.76 3.29
C THR A 6 -11.99 -8.77 2.34
N ALA A 7 -11.85 -7.50 2.76
CA ALA A 7 -11.14 -6.50 1.97
C ALA A 7 -9.66 -6.88 1.72
N LEU A 8 -8.94 -7.33 2.75
CA LEU A 8 -7.55 -7.81 2.60
C LEU A 8 -7.45 -8.97 1.62
N THR A 9 -8.40 -9.92 1.68
CA THR A 9 -8.45 -11.07 0.77
C THR A 9 -8.61 -10.62 -0.69
N TYR A 10 -9.49 -9.65 -0.95
CA TYR A 10 -9.67 -9.10 -2.30
C TYR A 10 -8.43 -8.35 -2.79
N TYR A 11 -7.78 -7.54 -1.95
CA TYR A 11 -6.54 -6.88 -2.33
C TYR A 11 -5.41 -7.87 -2.63
N GLN A 12 -5.25 -8.93 -1.83
CA GLN A 12 -4.26 -9.99 -2.08
C GLN A 12 -4.52 -10.74 -3.40
N LYS A 13 -5.78 -11.08 -3.68
CA LYS A 13 -6.16 -11.69 -4.97
C LYS A 13 -5.85 -10.76 -6.14
N GLY A 14 -6.19 -9.47 -6.01
CA GLY A 14 -5.91 -8.45 -7.02
C GLY A 14 -4.41 -8.22 -7.23
N LEU A 15 -3.60 -8.29 -6.18
CA LEU A 15 -2.14 -8.21 -6.28
C LEU A 15 -1.58 -9.40 -7.06
N LYS A 16 -2.01 -10.63 -6.72
CA LYS A 16 -1.56 -11.86 -7.41
C LYS A 16 -1.90 -11.87 -8.90
N ILE A 17 -3.02 -11.27 -9.30
CA ILE A 17 -3.39 -11.11 -10.72
C ILE A 17 -2.47 -10.10 -11.40
N ARG A 18 -2.18 -8.97 -10.73
CA ARG A 18 -1.26 -7.94 -11.24
C ARG A 18 0.15 -8.48 -11.40
N GLU A 19 0.68 -9.19 -10.40
CA GLU A 19 2.01 -9.82 -10.44
C GLU A 19 2.18 -10.81 -11.60
N LYS A 20 1.09 -11.42 -12.09
CA LYS A 20 1.12 -12.31 -13.26
C LYS A 20 1.13 -11.58 -14.60
N LYS A 21 0.58 -10.37 -14.65
CA LYS A 21 0.36 -9.61 -15.89
C LYS A 21 1.29 -8.41 -16.05
N LEU A 22 1.80 -7.89 -14.95
CA LEU A 22 2.57 -6.66 -14.87
C LEU A 22 3.95 -6.96 -14.29
N PRO A 23 4.98 -6.16 -14.67
CA PRO A 23 6.26 -6.20 -13.99
C PRO A 23 6.10 -6.00 -12.48
N LYS A 24 6.98 -6.62 -11.69
CA LYS A 24 6.94 -6.64 -10.22
C LYS A 24 6.79 -5.25 -9.57
N ASN A 25 7.32 -4.20 -10.22
CA ASN A 25 7.31 -2.82 -9.73
C ASN A 25 6.37 -1.91 -10.55
N HIS A 26 5.24 -2.43 -11.01
CA HIS A 26 4.26 -1.61 -11.71
C HIS A 26 3.53 -0.65 -10.74
N PRO A 27 3.32 0.64 -11.10
CA PRO A 27 2.63 1.61 -10.24
C PRO A 27 1.27 1.14 -9.68
N ASP A 28 0.48 0.41 -10.48
CA ASP A 28 -0.78 -0.18 -10.01
C ASP A 28 -0.64 -1.12 -8.82
N SER A 29 0.49 -1.80 -8.66
CA SER A 29 0.77 -2.64 -7.49
C SER A 29 1.00 -1.77 -6.25
N ALA A 30 1.58 -0.58 -6.39
CA ALA A 30 1.78 0.37 -5.29
C ALA A 30 0.44 0.80 -4.67
N VAL A 31 -0.58 1.04 -5.51
CA VAL A 31 -1.93 1.36 -5.06
C VAL A 31 -2.51 0.24 -4.19
N VAL A 32 -2.29 -1.03 -4.58
CA VAL A 32 -2.78 -2.17 -3.82
C VAL A 32 -2.09 -2.27 -2.46
N TYR A 33 -0.77 -2.13 -2.41
CA TYR A 33 -0.01 -2.14 -1.15
C TYR A 33 -0.45 -0.99 -0.23
N HIS A 34 -0.61 0.22 -0.75
CA HIS A 34 -1.08 1.36 0.06
C HIS A 34 -2.47 1.13 0.65
N ASN A 35 -3.41 0.59 -0.13
CA ASN A 35 -4.73 0.25 0.37
C ASN A 35 -4.68 -0.82 1.46
N MET A 36 -3.85 -1.85 1.31
CA MET A 36 -3.62 -2.84 2.38
C MET A 36 -3.02 -2.17 3.62
N ALA A 37 -2.11 -1.21 3.47
CA ALA A 37 -1.55 -0.44 4.58
C ALA A 37 -2.64 0.34 5.34
N LYS A 38 -3.58 0.98 4.65
CA LYS A 38 -4.72 1.67 5.27
C LYS A 38 -5.63 0.72 6.06
N LEU A 39 -5.88 -0.49 5.56
CA LEU A 39 -6.64 -1.51 6.29
C LEU A 39 -5.90 -1.98 7.54
N TYR A 40 -4.58 -2.20 7.44
CA TYR A 40 -3.76 -2.57 8.59
C TYR A 40 -3.69 -1.45 9.63
N LEU A 41 -3.60 -0.19 9.20
CA LEU A 41 -3.67 0.98 10.08
C LEU A 41 -5.02 1.04 10.81
N ALA A 42 -6.13 0.78 10.11
CA ALA A 42 -7.47 0.77 10.69
C ALA A 42 -7.67 -0.38 11.70
N THR A 43 -6.91 -1.46 11.57
CA THR A 43 -6.91 -2.62 12.48
C THR A 43 -5.77 -2.58 13.51
N ARG A 44 -5.07 -1.44 13.63
CA ARG A 44 -3.92 -1.21 14.55
C ARG A 44 -2.75 -2.18 14.36
N LYS A 45 -2.66 -2.84 13.21
CA LYS A 45 -1.56 -3.74 12.82
C LYS A 45 -0.42 -2.93 12.22
N TYR A 46 0.21 -2.06 13.02
CA TYR A 46 1.13 -1.03 12.52
C TYR A 46 2.36 -1.60 11.80
N ASN A 47 2.95 -2.70 12.28
CA ASN A 47 4.07 -3.35 11.60
C ASN A 47 3.71 -3.81 10.18
N MET A 48 2.51 -4.40 10.01
CA MET A 48 2.02 -4.80 8.69
C MET A 48 1.70 -3.58 7.83
N ALA A 49 1.11 -2.54 8.42
CA ALA A 49 0.82 -1.29 7.72
C ALA A 49 2.11 -0.65 7.19
N MET A 50 3.14 -0.57 8.04
CA MET A 50 4.46 0.00 7.72
C MET A 50 5.11 -0.74 6.55
N LYS A 51 5.16 -2.07 6.61
CA LYS A 51 5.72 -2.88 5.53
C LYS A 51 5.01 -2.64 4.18
N ASN A 52 3.68 -2.53 4.20
CA ASN A 52 2.91 -2.33 2.98
C ASN A 52 3.06 -0.91 2.41
N VAL A 53 3.00 0.13 3.25
CA VAL A 53 3.17 1.51 2.76
C VAL A 53 4.60 1.76 2.27
N GLN A 54 5.61 1.13 2.89
CA GLN A 54 6.99 1.21 2.43
C GLN A 54 7.15 0.65 1.01
N GLN A 55 6.54 -0.51 0.72
CA GLN A 55 6.54 -1.06 -0.64
C GLN A 55 5.80 -0.17 -1.65
N ALA A 56 4.70 0.46 -1.24
CA ALA A 56 4.00 1.42 -2.10
C ALA A 56 4.89 2.63 -2.42
N VAL A 57 5.60 3.18 -1.43
CA VAL A 57 6.54 4.31 -1.61
C VAL A 57 7.70 3.91 -2.53
N GLU A 58 8.32 2.75 -2.32
CA GLU A 58 9.45 2.28 -3.15
C GLU A 58 9.07 2.17 -4.63
N ILE A 59 7.97 1.49 -4.93
CA ILE A 59 7.49 1.34 -6.31
C ILE A 59 7.13 2.70 -6.91
N ALA A 60 6.39 3.55 -6.18
CA ALA A 60 5.98 4.85 -6.67
C ALA A 60 7.19 5.79 -6.88
N GLN A 61 8.19 5.74 -6.01
CA GLN A 61 9.39 6.58 -6.10
C GLN A 61 10.27 6.20 -7.30
N GLU A 62 10.29 4.92 -7.68
CA GLU A 62 11.02 4.42 -8.86
C GLU A 62 10.32 4.79 -10.18
N LYS A 63 8.98 4.80 -10.20
CA LYS A 63 8.20 4.91 -11.46
C LYS A 63 7.51 6.24 -11.68
N LEU A 64 7.27 7.04 -10.64
CA LEU A 64 6.52 8.28 -10.71
C LEU A 64 7.40 9.48 -10.36
N PRO A 65 7.13 10.67 -10.95
CA PRO A 65 7.78 11.91 -10.54
C PRO A 65 7.56 12.21 -9.05
N SER A 66 8.50 12.95 -8.45
CA SER A 66 8.43 13.35 -7.04
C SER A 66 7.18 14.17 -6.67
N SER A 67 6.60 14.86 -7.65
CA SER A 67 5.37 15.66 -7.53
C SER A 67 4.08 14.85 -7.71
N HIS A 68 4.16 13.56 -7.99
CA HIS A 68 2.97 12.75 -8.28
C HIS A 68 2.08 12.60 -7.02
N PRO A 69 0.77 12.87 -7.10
CA PRO A 69 -0.14 12.83 -5.95
C PRO A 69 -0.09 11.52 -5.15
N HIS A 70 -0.05 10.37 -5.82
CA HIS A 70 0.07 9.07 -5.14
C HIS A 70 1.34 8.93 -4.30
N LEU A 71 2.50 9.40 -4.79
CA LEU A 71 3.74 9.32 -4.03
C LEU A 71 3.67 10.19 -2.76
N LEU A 72 3.06 11.37 -2.87
CA LEU A 72 2.84 12.25 -1.72
C LEU A 72 1.90 11.60 -0.70
N GLU A 73 0.76 11.04 -1.14
CA GLU A 73 -0.19 10.35 -0.25
C GLU A 73 0.46 9.14 0.46
N TYR A 74 1.31 8.39 -0.23
CA TYR A 74 1.99 7.23 0.36
C TYR A 74 2.97 7.66 1.44
N LYS A 75 3.74 8.72 1.19
CA LYS A 75 4.67 9.31 2.18
C LYS A 75 3.92 9.88 3.39
N GLU A 76 2.81 10.57 3.18
CA GLU A 76 1.95 11.04 4.28
C GLU A 76 1.41 9.87 5.11
N THR A 77 0.98 8.80 4.45
CA THR A 77 0.50 7.58 5.13
C THR A 77 1.62 6.91 5.92
N PHE A 78 2.83 6.86 5.38
CA PHE A 78 4.03 6.36 6.07
C PHE A 78 4.29 7.14 7.35
N GLU A 79 4.33 8.48 7.28
CA GLU A 79 4.54 9.33 8.46
C GLU A 79 3.42 9.18 9.49
N LYS A 80 2.17 9.02 9.03
CA LYS A 80 1.03 8.77 9.92
C LYS A 80 1.15 7.45 10.67
N ILE A 81 1.60 6.38 10.02
CA ILE A 81 1.81 5.07 10.65
C ILE A 81 2.97 5.17 11.64
N ARG A 82 4.07 5.81 11.24
CA ARG A 82 5.26 6.02 12.09
C ARG A 82 4.91 6.75 13.39
N LYS A 83 4.04 7.75 13.36
CA LYS A 83 3.56 8.47 14.55
C LYS A 83 2.64 7.66 15.48
N LYS A 84 2.13 6.51 15.02
CA LYS A 84 1.18 5.66 15.75
C LYS A 84 1.81 4.36 16.26
N MET A 85 3.03 4.05 15.85
CA MET A 85 3.87 3.01 16.42
C MET A 85 4.45 3.48 17.74
#